data_AF-A0A1H8DW07-F1
#
_entry.id   AF-A0A1H8DW07-F1
#
_cell.length_a   1.000
_cell.length_b   1.000
_cell.length_c   1.000
_cell.angle_alpha   90.00
_cell.angle_beta   90.00
_cell.angle_gamma   90.00
#
_symmetry.space_group_name_H-M   'P 1'
#
loop_
_entity.id
_entity.type
_entity.pdbx_description
1 polymer ?
#
loop_
_entity_poly.entity_id
_entity_poly.type
_entity_poly.pdbx_seq_one_letter_code
_entity_poly.pdbx_strand_id
1 'polypeptide(L)'
;MDLPTVLSSGVVAGLVAGLVTLRTTERKIAIENITQQRQQWRDKVRDLAQRIKLSYRNDKTEELHSQYVEMQLLLNPEDSDDKSILDTIWKMIEKSTSEDLHIELGEKLSLLLKHDWERAKTEAKPAWYWLSETERTSYENFKSKRISS
;
A
#
# COMPACT_ATOMS: atom_id res chain seq x y z
N MET A 1 -53.38 16.89 -8.04
CA MET A 1 -52.02 17.08 -8.60
C MET A 1 -52.15 17.01 -10.09
N ASP A 2 -51.73 18.06 -10.79
CA ASP A 2 -51.92 18.15 -12.22
C ASP A 2 -50.92 17.23 -12.94
N LEU A 3 -51.38 16.52 -13.98
CA LEU A 3 -50.58 15.58 -14.77
C LEU A 3 -49.22 16.17 -15.25
N PRO A 4 -49.10 17.45 -15.66
CA PRO A 4 -47.83 18.06 -16.00
C PRO A 4 -46.83 18.12 -14.84
N THR A 5 -47.30 18.30 -13.61
CA THR A 5 -46.48 18.35 -12.39
C THR A 5 -45.95 16.97 -12.01
N VAL A 6 -46.74 15.92 -12.25
CA VAL A 6 -46.32 14.53 -12.03
C VAL A 6 -45.28 14.12 -13.09
N LEU A 7 -45.47 14.52 -14.35
CA LEU A 7 -44.52 14.23 -15.43
C LEU A 7 -43.21 15.01 -15.28
N SER A 8 -43.26 16.29 -14.88
CA SER A 8 -42.05 17.09 -14.67
C SER A 8 -41.23 16.60 -13.46
N SER A 9 -41.90 16.23 -12.36
CA SER A 9 -41.22 15.65 -11.19
C SER A 9 -40.60 14.27 -11.46
N GLY A 10 -41.25 13.44 -12.28
CA GLY A 10 -40.69 12.14 -12.72
C GLY A 10 -39.42 12.30 -13.56
N VAL A 11 -39.40 13.25 -14.49
CA VAL A 11 -38.21 13.53 -15.31
C VAL A 11 -37.05 14.03 -14.45
N VAL A 12 -37.31 14.98 -13.53
CA VAL A 12 -36.28 15.49 -12.60
C VAL A 12 -35.75 14.38 -11.71
N ALA A 13 -36.63 13.54 -11.15
CA ALA A 13 -36.21 12.39 -10.34
C ALA A 13 -35.35 11.40 -11.14
N GLY A 14 -35.72 11.14 -12.40
CA GLY A 14 -34.95 10.29 -13.32
C GLY A 14 -33.56 10.85 -13.62
N LEU A 15 -33.43 12.17 -13.85
CA LEU A 15 -32.14 12.83 -14.09
C LEU A 15 -31.24 12.78 -12.84
N VAL A 16 -31.80 13.07 -11.66
CA VAL A 16 -31.06 12.99 -10.40
C VAL A 16 -30.61 11.55 -10.12
N ALA A 17 -31.50 10.57 -10.29
CA ALA A 17 -31.17 9.16 -10.12
C ALA A 17 -30.10 8.70 -11.13
N GLY A 18 -30.19 9.12 -12.38
CA GLY A 18 -29.19 8.85 -13.41
C GLY A 18 -27.82 9.42 -13.03
N LEU A 19 -27.76 10.68 -12.58
CA LEU A 19 -26.51 11.32 -12.15
C LEU A 19 -25.89 10.62 -10.94
N VAL A 20 -26.70 10.27 -9.94
CA VAL A 20 -26.24 9.52 -8.76
C VAL A 20 -25.73 8.13 -9.16
N THR A 21 -26.41 7.45 -10.08
CA THR A 21 -26.02 6.12 -10.57
C THR A 21 -24.70 6.17 -11.32
N LEU A 22 -24.50 7.13 -12.23
CA LEU A 22 -23.24 7.33 -12.93
C LEU A 22 -22.08 7.57 -11.95
N ARG A 23 -22.26 8.52 -11.02
CA ARG A 23 -21.25 8.88 -10.02
C ARG A 23 -20.85 7.70 -9.13
N THR A 24 -21.81 6.90 -8.70
CA THR A 24 -21.56 5.74 -7.83
C THR A 24 -20.93 4.58 -8.60
N THR A 25 -21.28 4.38 -9.86
CA THR A 25 -20.75 3.30 -10.71
C THR A 25 -19.30 3.55 -11.09
N GLU A 26 -18.96 4.75 -11.59
CA GLU A 26 -17.58 5.12 -11.93
C GLU A 26 -16.66 4.99 -10.72
N ARG A 27 -17.09 5.49 -9.56
CA ARG A 27 -16.34 5.40 -8.32
C ARG A 27 -16.12 3.94 -7.90
N LYS A 28 -17.14 3.09 -8.01
CA LYS A 28 -17.02 1.66 -7.70
C LYS A 28 -15.98 0.98 -8.58
N ILE A 29 -16.04 1.20 -9.89
CA ILE A 29 -15.10 0.61 -10.86
C ILE A 29 -13.67 1.07 -10.57
N ALA A 30 -13.47 2.36 -10.32
CA ALA A 30 -12.15 2.90 -10.00
C ALA A 30 -11.57 2.28 -8.71
N ILE A 31 -12.37 2.19 -7.65
CA ILE A 31 -11.96 1.58 -6.38
C ILE A 31 -11.63 0.10 -6.57
N GLU A 32 -12.44 -0.65 -7.31
CA GLU A 32 -12.23 -2.08 -7.56
C GLU A 32 -10.92 -2.34 -8.31
N ASN A 33 -10.67 -1.60 -9.39
CA ASN A 33 -9.44 -1.73 -10.16
C ASN A 33 -8.19 -1.39 -9.33
N ILE A 34 -8.23 -0.29 -8.57
CA ILE A 34 -7.09 0.13 -7.72
C ILE A 34 -6.86 -0.90 -6.60
N THR A 35 -7.92 -1.37 -5.94
CA THR A 35 -7.79 -2.35 -4.84
C THR A 35 -7.26 -3.70 -5.34
N GLN A 36 -7.63 -4.12 -6.55
CA GLN A 36 -7.07 -5.32 -7.17
C GLN A 36 -5.59 -5.18 -7.49
N GLN A 37 -5.17 -4.07 -8.11
CA GLN A 37 -3.75 -3.80 -8.41
C GLN A 37 -2.91 -3.71 -7.12
N ARG A 38 -3.44 -3.08 -6.07
CA ARG A 38 -2.78 -3.04 -4.76
C ARG A 38 -2.68 -4.40 -4.10
N GLN A 39 -3.71 -5.25 -4.24
CA GLN A 39 -3.62 -6.62 -3.75
C GLN A 39 -2.48 -7.38 -4.43
N GLN A 40 -2.40 -7.30 -5.76
CA GLN A 40 -1.30 -7.90 -6.53
C GLN A 40 0.07 -7.35 -6.11
N TRP A 41 0.17 -6.03 -5.89
CA TRP A 41 1.39 -5.40 -5.40
C TRP A 41 1.77 -5.92 -4.00
N ARG A 42 0.84 -5.98 -3.05
CA ARG A 42 1.09 -6.50 -1.69
C ARG A 42 1.55 -7.95 -1.73
N ASP A 43 0.96 -8.78 -2.59
CA ASP A 43 1.33 -10.18 -2.73
C ASP A 43 2.75 -10.32 -3.31
N LYS A 44 3.09 -9.53 -4.33
CA LYS A 44 4.47 -9.46 -4.86
C LYS A 44 5.48 -9.05 -3.79
N VAL A 45 5.17 -8.04 -2.97
CA VAL A 45 6.03 -7.59 -1.87
C VAL A 45 6.24 -8.71 -0.85
N ARG A 46 5.18 -9.42 -0.45
CA ARG A 46 5.27 -10.55 0.50
C ARG A 46 6.09 -11.70 -0.06
N ASP A 47 5.85 -12.09 -1.30
CA ASP A 47 6.58 -13.17 -1.97
C ASP A 47 8.06 -12.83 -2.09
N LEU A 48 8.37 -11.60 -2.52
CA LEU A 48 9.75 -11.14 -2.65
C LEU A 48 10.46 -11.05 -1.30
N ALA A 49 9.77 -10.62 -0.24
CA ALA A 49 10.31 -10.62 1.12
C ALA A 49 10.71 -12.03 1.59
N GLN A 50 9.88 -13.04 1.29
CA GLN A 50 10.20 -14.44 1.60
C GLN A 50 11.41 -14.93 0.80
N ARG A 51 11.47 -14.59 -0.50
CA ARG A 51 12.62 -14.94 -1.36
C ARG A 51 13.91 -14.31 -0.84
N ILE A 52 13.90 -13.01 -0.50
CA ILE A 52 15.05 -12.30 0.10
C ILE A 52 15.51 -12.98 1.38
N LYS A 53 14.59 -13.31 2.28
CA LYS A 53 14.93 -14.03 3.52
C LYS A 53 15.60 -15.38 3.25
N LEU A 54 15.09 -16.14 2.28
CA LEU A 54 15.64 -17.45 1.91
C LEU A 54 17.03 -17.32 1.26
N SER A 55 17.20 -16.40 0.32
CA SER A 55 18.48 -16.18 -0.35
C SER A 55 19.54 -15.65 0.62
N TYR A 56 19.15 -14.79 1.57
CA TYR A 56 20.04 -14.35 2.65
C TYR A 56 20.49 -15.49 3.55
N ARG A 57 19.54 -16.32 4.04
CA ARG A 57 19.87 -17.46 4.92
C ARG A 57 20.75 -18.51 4.23
N ASN A 58 20.63 -18.64 2.92
CA ASN A 58 21.37 -19.63 2.14
C ASN A 58 22.64 -19.03 1.48
N ASP A 59 23.07 -17.82 1.88
CA ASP A 59 24.26 -17.13 1.34
C ASP A 59 24.27 -16.96 -0.20
N LYS A 60 23.10 -16.77 -0.79
CA LYS A 60 22.94 -16.63 -2.25
C LYS A 60 22.96 -15.18 -2.70
N THR A 61 24.16 -14.59 -2.74
CA THR A 61 24.38 -13.17 -3.05
C THR A 61 23.82 -12.73 -4.40
N GLU A 62 24.02 -13.51 -5.46
CA GLU A 62 23.51 -13.18 -6.81
C GLU A 62 21.97 -13.12 -6.85
N GLU A 63 21.30 -14.03 -6.13
CA GLU A 63 19.84 -14.00 -6.01
C GLU A 63 19.39 -12.76 -5.24
N LEU A 64 20.11 -12.36 -4.17
CA LEU A 64 19.82 -11.14 -3.44
C LEU A 64 19.94 -9.88 -4.30
N HIS A 65 20.95 -9.80 -5.18
CA HIS A 65 21.08 -8.68 -6.12
C HIS A 65 19.88 -8.60 -7.07
N SER A 66 19.44 -9.72 -7.65
CA SER A 66 18.24 -9.76 -8.49
C SER A 66 17.00 -9.32 -7.72
N GLN A 67 16.84 -9.82 -6.51
CA GLN A 67 15.70 -9.51 -5.64
C GLN A 67 15.70 -8.06 -5.15
N TYR A 68 16.89 -7.47 -4.95
CA TYR A 68 17.04 -6.05 -4.63
C TYR A 68 16.48 -5.18 -5.76
N VAL A 69 16.86 -5.49 -7.02
CA VAL A 69 16.34 -4.78 -8.20
C VAL A 69 14.83 -4.94 -8.31
N GLU A 70 14.31 -6.15 -8.12
CA GLU A 70 12.86 -6.39 -8.10
C GLU A 70 12.15 -5.56 -7.01
N MET A 71 12.73 -5.46 -5.82
CA MET A 71 12.15 -4.69 -4.71
C MET A 71 12.18 -3.19 -5.02
N GLN A 72 13.28 -2.70 -5.60
CA GLN A 72 13.44 -1.31 -6.01
C GLN A 72 12.39 -0.89 -7.05
N LEU A 73 11.97 -1.79 -7.95
CA LEU A 73 10.91 -1.54 -8.92
C LEU A 73 9.50 -1.51 -8.31
N LEU A 74 9.32 -2.07 -7.10
CA LEU A 74 8.05 -2.10 -6.38
C LEU A 74 7.88 -0.94 -5.40
N LEU A 75 8.99 -0.36 -4.92
CA LEU A 75 9.02 0.68 -3.90
C LEU A 75 9.31 2.06 -4.51
N ASN A 76 9.04 3.12 -3.74
CA ASN A 76 9.43 4.47 -4.12
C ASN A 76 10.79 4.83 -3.50
N PRO A 77 11.91 4.83 -4.27
CA PRO A 77 13.23 5.15 -3.70
C PRO A 77 13.39 6.59 -3.21
N GLU A 78 12.47 7.50 -3.58
CA GLU A 78 12.44 8.87 -3.06
C GLU A 78 11.77 8.98 -1.68
N ASP A 79 10.98 7.98 -1.28
CA ASP A 79 10.42 7.90 0.07
C ASP A 79 11.48 7.39 1.05
N SER A 80 11.63 8.07 2.18
CA SER A 80 12.71 7.77 3.14
C SER A 80 12.54 6.40 3.80
N ASP A 81 11.31 5.97 4.08
CA ASP A 81 11.06 4.67 4.70
C ASP A 81 11.26 3.53 3.70
N ASP A 82 10.85 3.72 2.44
CA ASP A 82 11.12 2.78 1.34
C ASP A 82 12.60 2.67 1.01
N LYS A 83 13.31 3.80 0.95
CA LYS A 83 14.77 3.80 0.82
C LYS A 83 15.42 3.02 1.96
N SER A 84 14.93 3.19 3.20
CA SER A 84 15.46 2.44 4.34
C SER A 84 15.27 0.92 4.23
N ILE A 85 14.24 0.46 3.50
CA ILE A 85 14.04 -0.97 3.18
C ILE A 85 15.13 -1.44 2.21
N LEU A 86 15.37 -0.66 1.15
CA LEU A 86 16.39 -0.96 0.15
C LEU A 86 17.79 -0.98 0.78
N ASP A 87 18.10 -0.02 1.66
CA ASP A 87 19.37 0.04 2.39
C ASP A 87 19.57 -1.19 3.28
N THR A 88 18.51 -1.72 3.90
CA THR A 88 18.59 -2.97 4.69
C THR A 88 18.92 -4.16 3.79
N ILE A 89 18.30 -4.28 2.61
CA ILE A 89 18.61 -5.35 1.65
C ILE A 89 20.06 -5.21 1.15
N TRP A 90 20.51 -3.99 0.90
CA TRP A 90 21.90 -3.72 0.51
C TRP A 90 22.90 -4.15 1.58
N LYS A 91 22.63 -3.84 2.86
CA LYS A 91 23.41 -4.32 4.00
C LYS A 91 23.45 -5.85 4.14
N MET A 92 22.37 -6.52 3.72
CA MET A 92 22.31 -8.00 3.68
C MET A 92 23.23 -8.54 2.59
N ILE A 93 23.30 -7.88 1.42
CA ILE A 93 24.21 -8.23 0.32
C ILE A 93 25.67 -8.04 0.75
N GLU A 94 25.99 -6.93 1.41
CA GLU A 94 27.34 -6.62 1.90
C GLU A 94 27.78 -7.49 3.09
N LYS A 95 26.91 -8.40 3.58
CA LYS A 95 27.13 -9.24 4.76
C LYS A 95 27.57 -8.43 5.98
N SER A 96 26.93 -7.28 6.19
CA SER A 96 27.23 -6.45 7.37
C SER A 96 26.96 -7.24 8.66
N THR A 97 27.72 -6.95 9.72
CA THR A 97 27.84 -7.77 10.95
C THR A 97 26.56 -7.85 11.81
N SER A 98 25.43 -7.29 11.37
CA SER A 98 24.18 -7.33 12.12
C SER A 98 23.44 -8.65 11.87
N GLU A 99 23.32 -9.49 12.90
CA GLU A 99 22.64 -10.80 12.81
C GLU A 99 21.13 -10.68 12.51
N ASP A 100 20.52 -9.51 12.74
CA ASP A 100 19.07 -9.32 12.73
C ASP A 100 18.51 -8.59 11.51
N LEU A 101 19.28 -8.40 10.43
CA LEU A 101 18.83 -7.65 9.24
C LEU A 101 17.55 -8.23 8.61
N HIS A 102 17.39 -9.55 8.65
CA HIS A 102 16.20 -10.22 8.14
C HIS A 102 14.95 -9.92 8.98
N ILE A 103 15.11 -9.66 10.29
CA ILE A 103 14.04 -9.23 11.20
C ILE A 103 13.72 -7.77 10.90
N GLU A 104 14.74 -6.90 10.85
CA GLU A 104 14.59 -5.48 10.53
C GLU A 104 13.85 -5.28 9.20
N LEU A 105 14.23 -6.01 8.15
CA LEU A 105 13.54 -5.99 6.86
C LEU A 105 12.06 -6.36 7.00
N GLY A 106 11.76 -7.43 7.74
CA GLY A 106 10.38 -7.87 7.99
C GLY A 106 9.54 -6.81 8.70
N GLU A 107 10.13 -6.11 9.67
CA GLU A 107 9.47 -5.03 10.39
C GLU A 107 9.18 -3.83 9.49
N LYS A 108 10.17 -3.36 8.73
CA LYS A 108 9.99 -2.24 7.79
C LYS A 108 8.92 -2.52 6.74
N LEU A 109 8.91 -3.74 6.20
CA LEU A 109 7.87 -4.18 5.25
C LEU A 109 6.49 -4.31 5.92
N SER A 110 6.43 -4.69 7.19
CA SER A 110 5.16 -4.71 7.93
C SER A 110 4.57 -3.31 8.07
N LEU A 111 5.41 -2.29 8.33
CA LEU A 111 5.00 -0.88 8.40
C LEU A 111 4.50 -0.37 7.04
N LEU A 112 5.20 -0.72 5.95
CA LEU A 112 4.78 -0.43 4.58
C LEU A 112 3.38 -0.98 4.28
N LEU A 113 3.18 -2.28 4.51
CA LEU A 113 1.92 -2.96 4.21
C LEU A 113 0.78 -2.48 5.12
N LYS A 114 1.08 -2.14 6.37
CA LYS A 114 0.10 -1.56 7.31
C LYS A 114 -0.33 -0.17 6.85
N HIS A 115 0.60 0.66 6.40
CA HIS A 115 0.30 1.98 5.86
C HIS A 115 -0.56 1.92 4.59
N ASP A 116 -0.21 1.06 3.63
CA ASP A 116 -1.03 0.85 2.42
C ASP A 116 -2.45 0.39 2.77
N TRP A 117 -2.61 -0.49 3.76
CA TRP A 117 -3.92 -0.92 4.24
C TRP A 117 -4.75 0.22 4.82
N GLU A 118 -4.17 1.04 5.69
CA GLU A 118 -4.86 2.19 6.28
C GLU A 118 -5.26 3.21 5.20
N ARG A 119 -4.38 3.46 4.23
CA ARG A 119 -4.67 4.31 3.06
C ARG A 119 -5.83 3.76 2.24
N ALA A 120 -5.81 2.46 1.90
CA ALA A 120 -6.89 1.82 1.14
C ALA A 120 -8.25 1.91 1.86
N LYS A 121 -8.28 1.75 3.19
CA LYS A 121 -9.50 1.95 3.98
C LYS A 121 -10.00 3.39 3.91
N THR A 122 -9.11 4.36 3.94
CA THR A 122 -9.48 5.79 3.84
C THR A 122 -10.02 6.14 2.45
N GLU A 123 -9.39 5.67 1.39
CA GLU A 123 -9.83 5.89 0.00
C GLU A 123 -11.21 5.26 -0.29
N ALA A 124 -11.51 4.12 0.33
CA ALA A 124 -12.82 3.48 0.21
C ALA A 124 -13.96 4.32 0.85
N LYS A 125 -13.66 5.15 1.85
CA LYS A 125 -14.65 6.03 2.50
C LYS A 125 -15.09 7.16 1.56
N PRO A 126 -16.30 7.72 1.73
CA PRO A 126 -16.77 8.84 0.92
C PRO A 126 -15.84 10.06 1.00
N ALA A 127 -15.85 10.91 -0.03
CA ALA A 127 -14.86 11.98 -0.22
C ALA A 127 -14.72 12.97 0.95
N TRP A 128 -15.79 13.19 1.72
CA TRP A 128 -15.75 14.04 2.92
C TRP A 128 -14.87 13.49 4.06
N TYR A 129 -14.44 12.22 3.99
CA TYR A 129 -13.54 11.58 4.96
C TYR A 129 -12.07 11.63 4.51
N TRP A 130 -11.74 12.22 3.36
CA TRP A 130 -10.38 12.27 2.81
C TRP A 130 -9.52 13.42 3.37
N LEU A 131 -10.01 14.15 4.37
CA LEU A 131 -9.31 15.32 4.94
C LEU A 131 -8.08 14.96 5.80
N SER A 132 -7.87 13.68 6.14
CA SER A 132 -6.70 13.24 6.89
C SER A 132 -5.80 12.36 6.03
N GLU A 133 -4.61 12.84 5.73
CA GLU A 133 -3.56 11.99 5.16
C GLU A 133 -3.11 10.98 6.23
N THR A 134 -3.02 9.71 5.83
CA THR A 134 -2.52 8.66 6.73
C THR A 134 -1.00 8.72 6.72
N GLU A 135 -0.41 9.20 7.80
CA GLU A 135 1.04 9.23 7.96
C GLU A 135 1.59 7.82 8.21
N ARG A 136 2.73 7.50 7.57
CA ARG A 136 3.43 6.25 7.80
C ARG A 136 4.20 6.34 9.11
N THR A 137 4.16 5.28 9.91
CA THR A 137 5.03 5.19 11.08
C THR A 137 6.44 4.88 10.63
N SER A 138 7.38 5.78 10.90
CA SER A 138 8.79 5.55 10.58
C SER A 138 9.37 4.40 11.39
N TYR A 139 10.37 3.72 10.84
CA TYR A 139 10.98 2.57 11.51
C TYR A 139 11.64 2.94 12.84
N GLU A 140 12.26 4.11 12.94
CA GLU A 140 12.89 4.59 14.18
C GLU A 140 11.87 4.81 15.30
N ASN A 141 10.70 5.35 14.96
CA ASN A 141 9.59 5.52 15.90
C ASN A 141 9.00 4.17 16.35
N PHE A 142 8.95 3.19 15.45
CA PHE A 142 8.52 1.84 15.79
C PHE A 142 9.54 1.13 16.70
N LYS A 143 10.83 1.21 16.35
CA LYS A 143 11.93 0.57 17.07
C LYS A 143 12.09 1.11 18.48
N SER A 144 12.00 2.43 18.66
CA SER A 144 12.05 3.07 19.98
C SER A 144 10.92 2.60 20.91
N LYS A 145 9.68 2.54 20.41
CA LYS A 145 8.52 2.03 21.17
C LYS A 145 8.68 0.58 21.60
N ARG A 146 9.26 -0.26 20.74
CA ARG A 146 9.51 -1.68 21.05
C ARG A 146 10.55 -1.86 22.15
N ILE A 147 11.61 -1.05 22.17
CA ILE A 147 12.68 -1.11 23.19
C ILE A 147 12.18 -0.57 24.54
N SER A 148 11.25 0.40 24.52
CA SER A 148 10.68 0.99 25.74
C SER A 148 9.54 0.20 26.38
N SER A 149 9.06 -0.87 25.73
CA SER A 149 7.97 -1.74 26.21
C SER A 149 8.54 -2.96 26.92
#